data_AF-A0A4R6NY42-F1
#
_entry.id   AF-A0A4R6NY42-F1
#
_cell.length_a   1.000
_cell.length_b   1.000
_cell.length_c   1.000
_cell.angle_alpha   90.00
_cell.angle_beta   90.00
_cell.angle_gamma   90.00
#
_symmetry.space_group_name_H-M   'P 1'
#
loop_
_entity.id
_entity.type
_entity.pdbx_description
1 polymer ?
#
loop_
_entity_poly.entity_id
_entity_poly.type
_entity_poly.pdbx_seq_one_letter_code
_entity_poly.pdbx_strand_id
1 'polypeptide(L)'
;MGNDSARNRAGNLAETIAAGKIAAVNDGSSAELVRHVAMSTGLPERVAARVVADVVGYFDETAEEFVRRRHGELQARQVRNAEIWRLLTGELAQRPVAAPRFTERQLRRIVYG
;
A
#
# COMPACT_ATOMS: atom_id res chain seq x y z
N MET A 1 12.70 34.69 -11.41
CA MET A 1 12.09 33.51 -12.06
C MET A 1 13.10 32.39 -12.04
N GLY A 2 12.90 31.39 -11.17
CA GLY A 2 13.82 30.28 -11.02
C GLY A 2 13.73 29.73 -9.62
N ASN A 3 13.03 28.60 -9.49
CA ASN A 3 13.45 27.41 -8.73
C ASN A 3 12.23 26.52 -8.44
N ASP A 4 11.68 25.84 -9.47
CA ASP A 4 10.56 24.89 -9.31
C ASP A 4 10.86 23.52 -9.93
N SER A 5 12.10 23.29 -10.39
CA SER A 5 12.49 22.08 -11.14
C SER A 5 13.21 21.01 -10.28
N ALA A 6 13.55 21.34 -9.03
CA ALA A 6 14.24 20.41 -8.12
C ALA A 6 13.28 19.58 -7.25
N ARG A 7 12.05 20.07 -7.01
CA ARG A 7 11.09 19.41 -6.10
C ARG A 7 10.36 18.24 -6.76
N ASN A 8 10.11 18.31 -8.07
CA ASN A 8 9.45 17.23 -8.83
C ASN A 8 10.33 16.01 -9.13
N ARG A 9 11.67 16.12 -9.06
CA ARG A 9 12.55 14.97 -9.35
C ARG A 9 12.65 13.98 -8.19
N ALA A 10 12.57 14.45 -6.94
CA ALA A 10 12.65 13.58 -5.77
C ALA A 10 11.38 12.74 -5.56
N GLY A 11 10.20 13.27 -5.90
CA GLY A 11 8.93 12.53 -5.85
C GLY A 11 8.85 11.38 -6.86
N ASN A 12 9.32 11.63 -8.09
CA ASN A 12 9.26 10.66 -9.18
C ASN A 12 10.19 9.45 -8.97
N LEU A 13 11.33 9.64 -8.30
CA LEU A 13 12.27 8.55 -8.00
C LEU A 13 11.73 7.59 -6.93
N ALA A 14 11.04 8.08 -5.90
CA ALA A 14 10.42 7.24 -4.87
C ALA A 14 9.23 6.44 -5.44
N GLU A 15 8.41 7.09 -6.26
CA GLU A 15 7.26 6.49 -6.96
C GLU A 15 7.69 5.42 -7.97
N THR A 16 8.77 5.68 -8.73
CA THR A 16 9.37 4.70 -9.66
C THR A 16 9.97 3.49 -8.93
N ILE A 17 10.59 3.70 -7.76
CA ILE A 17 11.15 2.62 -6.94
C ILE A 17 10.04 1.80 -6.28
N ALA A 18 8.95 2.42 -5.83
CA ALA A 18 7.78 1.72 -5.28
C ALA A 18 7.07 0.89 -6.36
N ALA A 19 6.74 1.50 -7.50
CA ALA A 19 6.10 0.83 -8.63
C ALA A 19 6.96 -0.33 -9.18
N GLY A 20 8.29 -0.15 -9.26
CA GLY A 20 9.22 -1.19 -9.69
C GLY A 20 9.37 -2.35 -8.69
N LYS A 21 9.20 -2.10 -7.39
CA LYS A 21 9.28 -3.13 -6.34
C LYS A 21 8.00 -3.95 -6.23
N ILE A 22 6.85 -3.35 -6.54
CA ILE A 22 5.55 -4.02 -6.60
C ILE A 22 5.45 -4.90 -7.86
N ALA A 23 6.01 -4.45 -8.98
CA ALA A 23 6.08 -5.26 -10.20
C ALA A 23 6.98 -6.50 -10.05
N ALA A 24 8.15 -6.36 -9.42
CA ALA A 24 9.18 -7.40 -9.34
C ALA A 24 8.95 -8.50 -8.27
N VAL A 25 7.92 -8.36 -7.44
CA VAL A 25 7.48 -9.43 -6.50
C VAL A 25 6.36 -10.27 -7.13
N ASN A 26 5.83 -9.89 -8.31
CA ASN A 26 4.47 -10.27 -8.73
C ASN A 26 4.36 -10.81 -10.17
N ASP A 27 5.48 -11.07 -10.83
CA ASP A 27 5.59 -11.41 -12.25
C ASP A 27 4.89 -12.75 -12.57
N GLY A 28 4.88 -13.68 -11.62
CA GLY A 28 4.22 -15.00 -11.72
C GLY A 28 2.84 -15.08 -11.05
N SER A 29 2.68 -14.46 -9.88
CA SER A 29 1.43 -14.47 -9.10
C SER A 29 0.32 -13.62 -9.72
N SER A 30 0.66 -12.55 -10.45
CA SER A 30 -0.34 -11.73 -11.15
C SER A 30 -0.99 -12.50 -12.30
N ALA A 31 -0.23 -13.30 -13.04
CA ALA A 31 -0.77 -14.08 -14.16
C ALA A 31 -1.72 -15.20 -13.70
N GLU A 32 -1.39 -15.86 -12.59
CA GLU A 32 -2.25 -16.87 -11.98
C GLU A 32 -3.56 -16.26 -11.46
N LEU A 33 -3.48 -15.10 -10.79
CA LEU A 33 -4.66 -14.38 -10.30
C LEU A 33 -5.57 -13.93 -11.45
N VAL A 34 -5.00 -13.39 -12.54
CA VAL A 34 -5.77 -13.01 -13.74
C VAL A 34 -6.48 -14.21 -14.34
N ARG A 35 -5.80 -15.35 -14.46
CA ARG A 35 -6.40 -16.59 -14.97
C ARG A 35 -7.52 -17.08 -14.05
N HIS A 36 -7.31 -17.04 -12.74
CA HIS A 36 -8.33 -17.42 -11.76
C HIS A 36 -9.59 -16.54 -11.89
N VAL A 37 -9.41 -15.22 -11.96
CA VAL A 37 -10.52 -14.27 -12.12
C VAL A 37 -11.25 -14.48 -13.45
N ALA A 38 -10.53 -14.67 -14.56
CA ALA A 38 -11.15 -14.95 -15.86
C ALA A 38 -12.01 -16.23 -15.81
N MET A 39 -11.48 -17.30 -15.21
CA MET A 39 -12.17 -18.58 -15.03
C MET A 39 -13.41 -18.46 -14.14
N SER A 40 -13.33 -17.76 -13.01
CA SER A 40 -14.42 -17.68 -12.03
C SER A 40 -15.54 -16.74 -12.42
N THR A 41 -15.27 -15.77 -13.30
CA THR A 41 -16.23 -14.73 -13.72
C THR A 41 -16.69 -14.86 -15.17
N GLY A 42 -16.00 -15.66 -15.99
CA GLY A 42 -16.22 -15.74 -17.43
C GLY A 42 -15.73 -14.52 -18.21
N LEU A 43 -15.00 -13.60 -17.57
CA LEU A 43 -14.43 -12.43 -18.24
C LEU A 43 -13.32 -12.84 -19.22
N PRO A 44 -13.19 -12.17 -20.37
CA PRO A 44 -12.01 -12.31 -21.22
C PRO A 44 -10.75 -11.98 -20.43
N GLU A 45 -9.66 -12.71 -20.65
CA GLU A 45 -8.41 -12.59 -19.88
C GLU A 45 -7.86 -11.15 -19.86
N ARG A 46 -7.98 -10.41 -20.97
CA ARG A 46 -7.63 -8.98 -21.05
C ARG A 46 -8.44 -8.08 -20.09
N VAL A 47 -9.70 -8.41 -19.86
CA VAL A 47 -10.60 -7.64 -18.99
C VAL A 47 -10.32 -8.01 -17.54
N ALA A 48 -10.13 -9.30 -17.25
CA ALA A 48 -9.70 -9.77 -15.94
C ALA A 48 -8.36 -9.12 -15.52
N ALA A 49 -7.40 -9.02 -16.43
CA ALA A 49 -6.13 -8.33 -16.19
C ALA A 49 -6.31 -6.86 -15.79
N ARG A 50 -7.20 -6.15 -16.48
CA ARG A 50 -7.51 -4.75 -16.15
C ARG A 50 -8.18 -4.62 -14.79
N VAL A 51 -9.16 -5.48 -14.49
CA VAL A 51 -9.83 -5.48 -13.19
C VAL A 51 -8.84 -5.76 -12.06
N VAL A 52 -7.95 -6.73 -12.23
CA VAL A 52 -6.90 -7.03 -11.26
C VAL A 52 -5.98 -5.82 -11.08
N ALA A 53 -5.54 -5.19 -12.17
CA ALA A 53 -4.73 -3.97 -12.10
C ALA A 53 -5.45 -2.80 -11.41
N ASP A 54 -6.74 -2.60 -11.67
CA ASP A 54 -7.55 -1.55 -11.05
C ASP A 54 -7.73 -1.82 -9.54
N VAL A 55 -7.96 -3.07 -9.14
CA VAL A 55 -8.10 -3.47 -7.73
C VAL A 55 -6.78 -3.37 -7.00
N VAL A 56 -5.69 -3.87 -7.58
CA VAL A 56 -4.35 -3.75 -7.00
C VAL A 56 -3.95 -2.28 -6.90
N GLY A 57 -4.18 -1.49 -7.94
CA GLY A 57 -3.95 -0.04 -7.95
C GLY A 57 -4.79 0.71 -6.91
N TYR A 58 -6.02 0.25 -6.67
CA TYR A 58 -6.86 0.78 -5.59
C TYR A 58 -6.29 0.46 -4.19
N PHE A 59 -5.59 -0.66 -4.03
CA PHE A 59 -4.95 -1.08 -2.77
C PHE A 59 -3.46 -0.72 -2.67
N ASP A 60 -2.93 0.10 -3.58
CA ASP A 60 -1.49 0.39 -3.69
C ASP A 60 -0.89 1.18 -2.52
N GLU A 61 -1.73 1.62 -1.56
CA GLU A 61 -1.22 2.12 -0.28
C GLU A 61 -0.51 0.98 0.46
N THR A 62 0.82 1.07 0.54
CA THR A 62 1.64 0.12 1.30
C THR A 62 1.21 0.09 2.76
N ALA A 63 1.53 -1.00 3.47
CA ALA A 63 1.20 -1.10 4.89
C ALA A 63 1.88 0.02 5.70
N GLU A 64 3.07 0.44 5.28
CA GLU A 64 3.84 1.53 5.87
C GLU A 64 3.21 2.90 5.60
N GLU A 65 2.75 3.19 4.38
CA GLU A 65 2.05 4.44 4.04
C GLU A 65 0.74 4.58 4.82
N PHE A 66 -0.03 3.50 4.88
CA PHE A 66 -1.23 3.42 5.71
C PHE A 66 -0.91 3.76 7.17
N VAL A 67 0.12 3.15 7.76
CA VAL A 67 0.52 3.39 9.15
C VAL A 67 0.86 4.86 9.38
N ARG A 68 1.61 5.50 8.47
CA ARG A 68 2.00 6.92 8.64
C ARG A 68 0.79 7.86 8.54
N ARG A 69 -0.05 7.70 7.51
CA ARG A 69 -1.26 8.51 7.33
C ARG A 69 -2.20 8.35 8.52
N ARG A 70 -2.50 7.11 8.88
CA ARG A 70 -3.47 6.80 9.92
C ARG A 70 -2.99 7.21 11.31
N HIS A 71 -1.71 7.06 11.61
CA HIS A 71 -1.11 7.60 12.83
C HIS A 71 -1.30 9.12 12.92
N GLY A 72 -1.02 9.85 11.84
CA GLY A 72 -1.21 11.30 11.78
C GLY A 72 -2.66 11.72 12.04
N GLU A 73 -3.63 11.02 11.45
CA GLU A 73 -5.06 11.27 11.68
C GLU A 73 -5.47 11.04 13.15
N LEU A 74 -5.02 9.95 13.76
CA LEU A 74 -5.33 9.63 15.16
C LEU A 74 -4.64 10.60 16.13
N GLN A 75 -3.41 11.01 15.81
CA GLN A 75 -2.68 12.02 16.58
C GLN A 75 -3.36 13.40 16.52
N ALA A 76 -3.84 13.80 15.33
CA ALA A 76 -4.61 15.04 15.16
C ALA A 76 -5.91 15.06 15.98
N ARG A 77 -6.49 13.87 16.22
CA ARG A 77 -7.65 13.66 17.10
C ARG A 77 -7.30 13.51 18.58
N GLN A 78 -6.04 13.77 18.96
CA GLN A 78 -5.51 13.68 20.32
C GLN A 78 -5.69 12.29 20.97
N VAL A 79 -5.72 11.22 20.17
CA VAL A 79 -5.72 9.85 20.69
C VAL A 79 -4.39 9.58 21.37
N ARG A 80 -4.42 8.92 22.54
CA ARG A 80 -3.20 8.61 23.30
C ARG A 80 -2.32 7.66 22.50
N ASN A 81 -1.00 7.89 22.53
CA ASN A 81 -0.05 7.14 21.69
C ASN A 81 -0.13 5.61 21.90
N ALA A 82 -0.29 5.15 23.15
CA ALA A 82 -0.46 3.73 23.45
C ALA A 82 -1.73 3.11 22.81
N GLU A 83 -2.77 3.92 22.64
CA GLU A 83 -4.04 3.52 22.04
C GLU A 83 -3.95 3.52 20.51
N ILE A 84 -3.19 4.45 19.91
CA ILE A 84 -2.92 4.49 18.47
C ILE A 84 -2.29 3.17 17.99
N TRP A 85 -1.31 2.63 18.71
CA TRP A 85 -0.65 1.37 18.31
C TRP A 85 -1.59 0.16 18.32
N ARG A 86 -2.50 0.10 19.31
CA ARG A 86 -3.55 -0.92 19.36
C ARG A 86 -4.52 -0.81 18.19
N LEU A 87 -4.98 0.41 17.89
CA LEU A 87 -5.91 0.67 16.78
C LEU A 87 -5.28 0.30 15.44
N LEU A 88 -4.04 0.74 15.19
CA LEU A 88 -3.31 0.42 13.96
C LEU A 88 -3.14 -1.09 13.77
N THR A 89 -2.82 -1.83 14.84
CA THR A 89 -2.70 -3.29 14.78
C THR A 89 -4.04 -3.94 14.40
N GLY A 90 -5.15 -3.46 14.98
CA GLY A 90 -6.49 -3.96 14.69
C GLY A 90 -6.98 -3.62 13.28
N GLU A 91 -6.68 -2.42 12.78
CA GLU A 91 -7.05 -1.98 11.43
C GLU A 91 -6.21 -2.71 10.36
N LEU A 92 -4.91 -2.92 10.59
CA LEU A 92 -4.03 -3.68 9.69
C LEU A 92 -4.47 -5.14 9.53
N ALA A 93 -4.97 -5.76 10.62
CA ALA A 93 -5.47 -7.13 10.59
C ALA A 93 -6.74 -7.32 9.73
N GLN A 94 -7.44 -6.23 9.42
CA GLN A 94 -8.67 -6.23 8.62
C GLN A 94 -8.42 -5.81 7.15
N ARG A 95 -7.18 -5.50 6.75
CA ARG A 95 -6.91 -5.05 5.38
C ARG A 95 -7.15 -6.18 4.37
N PRO A 96 -7.82 -5.89 3.23
CA PRO A 96 -8.17 -6.90 2.22
C PRO A 96 -6.98 -7.57 1.52
N VAL A 97 -5.85 -6.85 1.40
CA VAL A 97 -4.58 -7.39 0.90
C VAL A 97 -3.67 -7.61 2.09
N ALA A 98 -3.11 -8.82 2.20
CA ALA A 98 -2.39 -9.30 3.38
C ALA A 98 -1.29 -8.33 3.84
N ALA A 99 -1.65 -7.44 4.77
CA ALA A 99 -0.71 -6.54 5.38
C ALA A 99 0.22 -7.35 6.31
N PRO A 100 1.53 -7.11 6.31
CA PRO A 100 2.43 -7.71 7.27
C PRO A 100 1.94 -7.44 8.70
N ARG A 101 2.02 -8.45 9.56
CA ARG A 101 1.76 -8.26 10.99
C ARG A 101 2.95 -7.51 11.61
N PHE A 102 2.74 -6.26 11.98
CA PHE A 102 3.75 -5.47 12.66
C PHE A 102 3.60 -5.55 14.18
N THR A 103 4.74 -5.69 14.85
CA THR A 103 4.87 -5.40 16.28
C THR A 103 4.84 -3.89 16.52
N GLU A 104 4.49 -3.47 17.73
CA GLU A 104 4.53 -2.04 18.10
C GLU A 104 5.90 -1.40 17.84
N ARG A 105 7.00 -2.13 18.10
CA ARG A 105 8.35 -1.67 17.80
C ARG A 105 8.56 -1.38 16.31
N GLN A 106 8.02 -2.23 15.43
CA GLN A 106 8.09 -2.01 13.98
C GLN A 106 7.22 -0.83 13.54
N LEU A 107 6.01 -0.69 14.11
CA LEU A 107 5.13 0.46 13.85
C LEU A 107 5.82 1.78 14.23
N ARG A 108 6.45 1.85 15.40
CA ARG A 108 7.21 3.03 15.83
C ARG A 108 8.35 3.36 14.87
N ARG A 109 9.05 2.35 14.35
CA ARG A 109 10.13 2.56 13.37
C ARG A 109 9.61 3.04 12.02
N ILE A 110 8.41 2.65 11.60
CA ILE A 110 7.79 3.15 10.36
C ILE A 110 7.43 4.64 10.48
N VAL A 111 7.03 5.09 11.68
CA VAL A 111 6.56 6.47 11.94
C VAL A 111 7.71 7.42 12.29
N TYR A 112 8.67 6.97 13.11
CA TYR A 112 9.72 7.83 13.67
C TYR A 112 11.15 7.48 13.20
N GLY A 113 11.32 6.33 12.54
CA GLY A 113 12.63 5.80 12.15
C GLY A 113 13.03 6.13 10.73
#